data_AF-A0AAD8PBY9-F1
#
_entry.id   AF-A0AAD8PBY9-F1
#
_cell.length_a   1.000
_cell.length_b   1.000
_cell.length_c   1.000
_cell.angle_alpha   90.00
_cell.angle_beta   90.00
_cell.angle_gamma   90.00
#
_symmetry.space_group_name_H-M   'P 1'
#
loop_
_entity.id
_entity.type
_entity.pdbx_description
1 polymer ?
#
loop_
_entity_poly.entity_id
_entity_poly.type
_entity_poly.pdbx_seq_one_letter_code
_entity_poly.pdbx_strand_id
1 'polypeptide(L)'
;MVTCFFVSCKWERLPPNNVMHIYLANKTKLATFPSFQIMYRLLILSVFIVCFRASTSTSRTRIEYLPGFKGPLPFYLETGYVGVGENEDVQLFYYFIQSESNPERDPVMLWLTGGPGCSSISGLIYEIGPIMFEALDYNGSFPNLILTPNSWTKVSFVCV
;
A
#
# COMPACT_ATOMS: atom_id res chain seq x y z
N MET A 1 -9.20 -40.32 8.86
CA MET A 1 -8.22 -40.19 9.95
C MET A 1 -7.36 -38.98 9.62
N VAL A 2 -7.37 -37.96 10.48
CA VAL A 2 -6.76 -36.65 10.24
C VAL A 2 -5.26 -36.74 10.44
N THR A 3 -4.44 -36.26 9.49
CA THR A 3 -2.99 -36.12 9.66
C THR A 3 -2.63 -34.65 9.78
N CYS A 4 -2.23 -34.24 10.98
CA CYS A 4 -1.55 -32.96 11.24
C CYS A 4 -0.17 -32.95 10.58
N PHE A 5 0.16 -31.87 9.86
CA PHE A 5 1.53 -31.58 9.45
C PHE A 5 2.14 -30.61 10.45
N PHE A 6 3.19 -31.04 11.16
CA PHE A 6 4.05 -30.13 11.91
C PHE A 6 5.07 -29.52 10.92
N VAL A 7 5.02 -28.20 10.74
CA VAL A 7 6.08 -27.42 10.08
C VAL A 7 6.95 -26.84 11.18
N SER A 8 8.24 -27.18 11.17
CA SER A 8 9.24 -26.51 12.03
C SER A 8 10.18 -25.70 11.14
N CYS A 9 10.27 -24.39 11.40
CA CYS A 9 11.19 -23.49 10.72
C CYS A 9 12.34 -23.12 11.66
N LYS A 10 13.57 -23.36 11.23
CA LYS A 10 14.77 -22.83 11.90
C LYS A 10 15.39 -21.73 11.01
N TRP A 11 15.56 -20.55 11.60
CA TRP A 11 16.13 -19.35 10.96
C TRP A 11 17.62 -19.26 11.31
N GLU A 12 18.51 -19.25 10.32
CA GLU A 12 19.93 -18.89 10.51
C GLU A 12 20.33 -17.83 9.48
N ARG A 13 20.99 -16.77 9.98
CA ARG A 13 21.21 -15.50 9.30
C ARG A 13 22.67 -15.38 8.87
N LEU A 14 22.96 -15.45 7.56
CA LEU A 14 24.24 -15.02 7.00
C LEU A 14 24.05 -14.28 5.64
N PRO A 15 24.61 -13.07 5.45
CA PRO A 15 24.60 -12.32 4.18
C PRO A 15 25.60 -12.93 3.15
N PRO A 16 25.44 -12.70 1.82
CA PRO A 16 24.75 -11.57 1.17
C PRO A 16 23.52 -11.91 0.30
N ASN A 17 23.10 -13.17 0.20
CA ASN A 17 21.93 -13.54 -0.64
C ASN A 17 20.88 -14.27 0.21
N ASN A 18 19.73 -13.62 0.40
CA ASN A 18 18.58 -14.21 1.09
C ASN A 18 17.92 -15.27 0.20
N VAL A 19 18.35 -16.53 0.33
CA VAL A 19 17.70 -17.66 -0.32
C VAL A 19 17.13 -18.58 0.76
N MET A 20 15.81 -18.72 0.78
CA MET A 20 15.10 -19.66 1.66
C MET A 20 15.23 -21.08 1.08
N HIS A 21 16.14 -21.87 1.65
CA HIS A 21 16.24 -23.30 1.32
C HIS A 21 15.20 -24.08 2.13
N ILE A 22 14.10 -24.47 1.48
CA ILE A 22 13.12 -25.40 2.02
C ILE A 22 13.67 -26.82 1.83
N TYR A 23 14.08 -27.48 2.91
CA TYR A 23 14.40 -28.90 2.88
C TYR A 23 13.15 -29.72 3.23
N LEU A 24 12.60 -30.41 2.23
CA LEU A 24 11.59 -31.45 2.45
C LEU A 24 12.32 -32.74 2.83
N ALA A 25 12.32 -33.09 4.11
CA ALA A 25 12.76 -34.40 4.55
C ALA A 25 11.75 -35.46 4.09
N ASN A 26 12.07 -36.17 3.03
CA ASN A 26 11.23 -37.21 2.47
C ASN A 26 11.40 -38.53 3.25
N LYS A 27 10.46 -38.83 4.13
CA LYS A 27 10.19 -40.21 4.53
C LYS A 27 8.70 -40.48 4.44
N THR A 28 8.24 -40.91 3.28
CA THR A 28 7.22 -41.95 3.18
C THR A 28 7.31 -42.61 1.81
N LYS A 29 7.47 -43.94 1.79
CA LYS A 29 7.17 -44.72 0.59
C LYS A 29 5.65 -44.67 0.38
N LEU A 30 5.17 -43.71 -0.39
CA LEU A 30 3.83 -43.78 -0.97
C LEU A 30 3.94 -44.36 -2.38
N ALA A 31 3.22 -45.46 -2.60
CA ALA A 31 3.08 -46.07 -3.91
C ALA A 31 2.55 -45.02 -4.90
N THR A 32 3.36 -44.74 -5.92
CA THR A 32 3.07 -43.78 -6.99
C THR A 32 2.12 -44.40 -8.01
N PHE A 33 0.83 -44.12 -7.88
CA PHE A 33 -0.10 -44.31 -8.98
C PHE A 33 0.05 -43.14 -9.99
N PRO A 34 0.22 -43.41 -11.29
CA PRO A 34 0.53 -42.39 -12.31
C PRO A 34 -0.57 -41.32 -12.45
N SER A 35 -1.81 -41.63 -12.06
CA SER A 35 -2.95 -40.70 -12.07
C SER A 35 -2.83 -39.56 -11.06
N PHE A 36 -2.26 -39.81 -9.88
CA PHE A 36 -2.16 -38.80 -8.81
C PHE A 36 -1.08 -37.74 -9.11
N GLN A 37 -0.02 -38.14 -9.80
CA GLN A 37 1.07 -37.26 -10.24
C GLN A 37 0.61 -36.24 -11.29
N ILE A 38 -0.27 -36.66 -12.21
CA ILE A 38 -0.83 -35.78 -13.25
C ILE A 38 -1.73 -34.73 -12.61
N MET A 39 -2.59 -35.14 -11.67
CA MET A 39 -3.51 -34.24 -10.98
C MET A 39 -2.77 -33.17 -10.15
N TYR A 40 -1.68 -33.56 -9.46
CA TYR A 40 -0.84 -32.62 -8.70
C TYR A 40 -0.11 -31.61 -9.60
N ARG A 41 0.38 -32.05 -10.78
CA ARG A 41 1.00 -31.16 -11.77
C ARG A 41 0.02 -30.15 -12.36
N LEU A 42 -1.21 -30.59 -12.67
CA LEU A 42 -2.28 -29.70 -13.14
C LEU A 42 -2.66 -28.66 -12.09
N LEU A 43 -2.69 -29.06 -10.81
CA LEU A 43 -2.96 -28.17 -9.69
C LEU A 43 -1.85 -27.13 -9.51
N ILE A 44 -0.57 -27.53 -9.54
CA ILE A 44 0.56 -26.59 -9.51
C ILE A 44 0.52 -25.64 -10.71
N LEU A 45 0.23 -26.13 -11.91
CA LEU A 45 0.14 -25.30 -13.12
C LEU A 45 -0.97 -24.25 -13.00
N SER A 46 -2.14 -24.65 -12.47
CA SER A 46 -3.25 -23.72 -12.24
C SER A 46 -2.91 -22.63 -11.22
N VAL A 47 -2.21 -22.97 -10.13
CA VAL A 47 -1.73 -22.01 -9.13
C VAL A 47 -0.72 -21.05 -9.74
N PHE A 48 0.21 -21.55 -10.56
CA PHE A 48 1.17 -20.71 -11.29
C PHE A 48 0.49 -19.72 -12.24
N ILE A 49 -0.54 -20.17 -12.97
CA ILE A 49 -1.32 -19.31 -13.89
C ILE A 49 -2.11 -18.25 -13.13
N VAL A 50 -2.69 -18.59 -11.97
CA VAL A 50 -3.40 -17.64 -11.10
C VAL A 50 -2.43 -16.59 -10.54
N CYS A 51 -1.25 -17.00 -10.08
CA CYS A 51 -0.23 -16.06 -9.59
C CYS A 51 0.29 -15.13 -10.71
N PHE A 52 0.46 -15.63 -11.93
CA PHE A 52 0.92 -14.81 -13.06
C PHE A 52 -0.11 -13.74 -13.47
N ARG A 53 -1.40 -14.01 -13.28
CA ARG A 53 -2.48 -13.02 -13.55
C ARG A 53 -2.63 -11.96 -12.46
N ALA A 54 -2.03 -12.15 -11.29
CA ALA A 54 -2.16 -11.23 -10.16
C ALA A 54 -1.26 -9.98 -10.24
N SER A 55 -0.46 -9.83 -11.30
CA SER A 55 0.40 -8.65 -11.49
C SER A 55 -0.37 -7.51 -12.14
N THR A 56 -1.33 -6.92 -11.44
CA THR A 56 -1.83 -5.58 -11.79
C THR A 56 -0.84 -4.54 -11.26
N SER A 57 0.07 -4.06 -12.10
CA SER A 57 0.97 -2.97 -11.72
C SER A 57 0.22 -1.63 -11.81
N THR A 58 -0.39 -1.19 -10.72
CA THR A 58 -0.83 0.20 -10.60
C THR A 58 0.42 1.07 -10.54
N SER A 59 0.78 1.70 -11.66
CA SER A 59 1.83 2.72 -11.68
C SER A 59 1.31 3.93 -10.91
N ARG A 60 1.75 4.07 -9.65
CA ARG A 60 1.42 5.22 -8.81
C ARG A 60 2.49 6.27 -8.99
N THR A 61 2.06 7.49 -9.28
CA THR A 61 2.96 8.61 -9.57
C THR A 61 3.12 9.46 -8.33
N ARG A 62 4.36 9.61 -7.88
CA ARG A 62 4.73 10.55 -6.81
C ARG A 62 4.62 11.98 -7.33
N ILE A 63 3.96 12.84 -6.57
CA ILE A 63 3.92 14.28 -6.78
C ILE A 63 5.10 14.91 -6.06
N GLU A 64 5.94 15.62 -6.82
CA GLU A 64 7.10 16.34 -6.26
C GLU A 64 6.85 17.84 -6.10
N TYR A 65 5.89 18.41 -6.83
CA TYR A 65 5.64 19.86 -6.85
C TYR A 65 4.13 20.14 -6.77
N LEU A 66 3.75 21.10 -5.93
CA LEU A 66 2.39 21.62 -5.86
C LEU A 66 2.37 23.12 -6.16
N PRO A 67 1.41 23.62 -6.96
CA PRO A 67 1.20 25.05 -7.13
C PRO A 67 1.01 25.72 -5.77
N GLY A 68 1.71 26.84 -5.54
CA GLY A 68 1.66 27.58 -4.28
C GLY A 68 2.63 27.08 -3.20
N PHE A 69 3.25 25.91 -3.36
CA PHE A 69 4.32 25.46 -2.48
C PHE A 69 5.69 25.91 -3.01
N LYS A 70 6.55 26.43 -2.13
CA LYS A 70 7.88 26.93 -2.53
C LYS A 70 8.88 25.78 -2.59
N GLY A 71 9.20 25.32 -3.80
CA GLY A 71 10.19 24.27 -4.06
C GLY A 71 9.59 22.85 -4.12
N PRO A 72 10.43 21.80 -4.07
CA PRO A 72 9.96 20.43 -4.04
C PRO A 72 9.33 20.08 -2.68
N LEU A 73 8.35 19.19 -2.69
CA LEU A 73 7.70 18.70 -1.48
C LEU A 73 8.70 17.89 -0.62
N PRO A 74 8.79 18.18 0.69
CA PRO A 74 9.68 17.45 1.59
C PRO A 74 9.12 16.09 2.03
N PHE A 75 7.91 15.73 1.62
CA PHE A 75 7.24 14.47 1.93
C PHE A 75 6.84 13.73 0.64
N TYR A 76 6.58 12.43 0.77
CA TYR A 76 6.04 11.63 -0.33
C TYR A 76 4.53 11.84 -0.41
N LEU A 77 4.08 12.44 -1.51
CA LEU A 77 2.67 12.59 -1.86
C LEU A 77 2.36 11.77 -3.11
N GLU A 78 1.25 11.07 -3.07
CA GLU A 78 0.72 10.28 -4.17
C GLU A 78 -0.77 10.54 -4.28
N THR A 79 -1.28 10.51 -5.51
CA THR A 79 -2.71 10.65 -5.78
C THR A 79 -3.16 9.63 -6.79
N GLY A 80 -4.41 9.21 -6.70
CA GLY A 80 -4.99 8.31 -7.69
C GLY A 80 -6.49 8.15 -7.52
N TYR A 81 -7.03 7.19 -8.25
CA TYR A 81 -8.41 6.76 -8.14
C TYR A 81 -8.48 5.30 -7.69
N VAL A 82 -9.47 4.98 -6.88
CA VAL A 82 -9.82 3.62 -6.50
C VAL A 82 -11.27 3.33 -6.91
N GLY A 83 -11.45 2.25 -7.67
CA GLY A 83 -12.77 1.76 -8.05
C GLY A 83 -13.48 1.12 -6.86
N VAL A 84 -14.77 1.42 -6.72
CA VAL A 84 -15.66 0.88 -5.68
C VAL A 84 -16.94 0.36 -6.33
N GLY A 85 -17.38 -0.81 -5.89
CA GLY A 85 -18.52 -1.54 -6.45
C GLY A 85 -18.10 -2.78 -7.25
N GLU A 86 -19.05 -3.66 -7.54
CA GLU A 86 -18.77 -4.94 -8.23
C GLU A 86 -18.11 -4.75 -9.59
N ASN A 87 -18.44 -3.66 -10.30
CA ASN A 87 -17.88 -3.33 -11.60
C ASN A 87 -16.98 -2.09 -11.56
N GLU A 88 -16.57 -1.61 -10.38
CA GLU A 88 -15.78 -0.37 -10.23
C GLU A 88 -16.47 0.88 -10.81
N ASP A 89 -17.81 0.88 -10.84
CA ASP A 89 -18.64 1.94 -11.43
C ASP A 89 -18.44 3.31 -10.75
N VAL A 90 -17.98 3.32 -9.49
CA VAL A 90 -17.67 4.53 -8.72
C VAL A 90 -16.17 4.64 -8.55
N GLN A 91 -15.60 5.78 -8.92
CA GLN A 91 -14.17 6.05 -8.76
C GLN A 91 -13.97 7.09 -7.64
N LEU A 92 -13.30 6.70 -6.56
CA LEU A 92 -12.95 7.59 -5.46
C LEU A 92 -11.53 8.11 -5.66
N PHE A 93 -11.39 9.43 -5.67
CA PHE A 93 -10.07 10.07 -5.68
C PHE A 93 -9.46 10.04 -4.28
N TYR A 94 -8.16 9.78 -4.17
CA TYR A 94 -7.44 9.79 -2.89
C TYR A 94 -6.17 10.65 -2.93
N TYR A 95 -5.82 11.18 -1.76
CA TYR A 95 -4.49 11.70 -1.45
C TYR A 95 -3.80 10.75 -0.45
N PHE A 96 -2.62 10.26 -0.78
CA PHE A 96 -1.82 9.40 0.09
C PHE A 96 -0.50 10.07 0.43
N ILE A 97 -0.24 10.22 1.73
CA ILE A 97 0.99 10.81 2.24
C ILE A 97 1.69 9.79 3.14
N GLN A 98 2.98 9.57 2.86
CA GLN A 98 3.81 8.67 3.64
C GLN A 98 4.11 9.24 5.03
N SER A 99 4.23 8.34 6.02
CA SER A 99 4.72 8.75 7.33
C SER A 99 6.13 9.34 7.25
N GLU A 100 6.36 10.41 8.01
CA GLU A 100 7.67 11.07 8.13
C GLU A 100 8.55 10.43 9.20
N SER A 101 8.02 9.57 10.07
CA SER A 101 8.79 8.87 11.11
C SER A 101 9.39 7.55 10.65
N ASN A 102 8.68 6.44 10.81
CA ASN A 102 9.12 5.11 10.47
C ASN A 102 8.10 4.42 9.54
N PRO A 103 8.21 4.63 8.22
CA PRO A 103 7.29 4.04 7.25
C PRO A 103 7.16 2.51 7.33
N GLU A 104 8.13 1.78 7.86
CA GLU A 104 8.03 0.33 7.96
C GLU A 104 7.13 -0.15 9.11
N ARG A 105 6.86 0.71 10.09
CA ARG A 105 6.13 0.35 11.32
C ARG A 105 4.89 1.20 11.57
N ASP A 106 4.84 2.38 11.00
CA ASP A 106 3.77 3.32 11.28
C ASP A 106 2.45 2.86 10.65
N PRO A 107 1.32 3.10 11.35
CA PRO A 107 0.01 2.67 10.87
C PRO A 107 -0.44 3.50 9.67
N VAL A 108 -1.33 2.91 8.87
CA VAL A 108 -2.10 3.64 7.86
C VAL A 108 -3.39 4.15 8.48
N MET A 109 -3.63 5.44 8.32
CA MET A 109 -4.84 6.11 8.76
C MET A 109 -5.65 6.57 7.56
N LEU A 110 -6.90 6.10 7.50
CA LEU A 110 -7.90 6.60 6.56
C LEU A 110 -8.69 7.73 7.22
N TRP A 111 -8.73 8.90 6.60
CA TRP A 111 -9.45 10.07 7.06
C TRP A 111 -10.60 10.40 6.12
N LEU A 112 -11.81 10.36 6.64
CA LEU A 112 -13.02 10.69 5.88
C LEU A 112 -13.68 11.90 6.54
N THR A 113 -13.79 12.99 5.80
CA THR A 113 -14.54 14.15 6.28
C THR A 113 -16.03 13.84 6.25
N GLY A 114 -16.75 14.30 7.28
CA GLY A 114 -18.18 14.07 7.41
C GLY A 114 -19.03 14.97 6.50
N GLY A 115 -20.35 14.87 6.69
CA GLY A 115 -21.34 15.60 5.89
C GLY A 115 -21.58 14.98 4.51
N PRO A 116 -22.75 15.16 3.90
CA PRO A 116 -22.97 14.69 2.54
C PRO A 116 -22.26 15.60 1.53
N GLY A 117 -21.31 15.07 0.77
CA GLY A 117 -20.69 15.74 -0.37
C GLY A 117 -19.53 16.68 -0.06
N CYS A 118 -19.11 16.81 1.21
CA CYS A 118 -17.87 17.51 1.55
C CYS A 118 -16.66 16.73 1.03
N SER A 119 -15.68 17.43 0.46
CA SER A 119 -14.44 16.80 0.00
C SER A 119 -13.48 16.57 1.16
N SER A 120 -12.97 15.35 1.30
CA SER A 120 -12.03 15.00 2.37
C SER A 120 -10.72 15.81 2.33
N ILE A 121 -10.38 16.43 1.20
CA ILE A 121 -9.23 17.32 1.06
C ILE A 121 -9.26 18.48 2.08
N SER A 122 -10.44 18.91 2.54
CA SER A 122 -10.52 19.93 3.58
C SER A 122 -9.86 19.48 4.88
N GLY A 123 -10.04 18.21 5.27
CA GLY A 123 -9.38 17.63 6.44
C GLY A 123 -7.87 17.55 6.25
N LEU A 124 -7.40 17.26 5.03
CA LEU A 124 -5.97 17.27 4.73
C LEU A 124 -5.37 18.68 4.89
N ILE A 125 -6.03 19.72 4.37
CA ILE A 125 -5.46 21.07 4.33
C ILE A 125 -5.64 21.84 5.64
N TYR A 126 -6.74 21.62 6.36
CA TYR A 126 -7.11 22.44 7.52
C TYR A 126 -7.01 21.71 8.86
N GLU A 127 -6.93 20.38 8.88
CA GLU A 127 -7.01 19.60 10.12
C GLU A 127 -5.73 18.81 10.39
N ILE A 128 -5.42 17.82 9.54
CA ILE A 128 -4.44 16.77 9.89
C ILE A 128 -3.21 16.70 8.98
N GLY A 129 -3.21 17.33 7.81
CA GLY A 129 -2.16 17.15 6.82
C GLY A 129 -0.93 18.05 7.01
N PRO A 130 0.14 17.79 6.23
CA PRO A 130 1.44 18.45 6.35
C PRO A 130 1.52 19.82 5.70
N ILE A 131 0.44 20.25 5.03
CA ILE A 131 0.36 21.53 4.33
C ILE A 131 -0.94 22.23 4.68
N MET A 132 -0.88 23.56 4.74
CA MET A 132 -2.06 24.42 4.88
C MET A 132 -1.91 25.65 3.99
N PHE A 133 -3.04 26.31 3.72
CA PHE A 133 -3.00 27.62 3.07
C PHE A 133 -2.44 28.68 4.02
N GLU A 134 -1.55 29.52 3.50
CA GLU A 134 -1.09 30.71 4.21
C GLU A 134 -2.25 31.71 4.32
N ALA A 135 -2.54 32.18 5.53
CA ALA A 135 -3.65 33.10 5.80
C ALA A 135 -3.28 34.55 5.42
N LEU A 136 -3.11 34.79 4.12
CA LEU A 136 -2.88 36.11 3.53
C LEU A 136 -4.12 36.60 2.77
N ASP A 137 -4.21 37.92 2.59
CA ASP A 137 -5.22 38.52 1.74
C ASP A 137 -5.09 38.00 0.30
N TYR A 138 -6.22 37.64 -0.29
CA TYR A 138 -6.24 37.08 -1.64
C TYR A 138 -5.92 38.16 -2.68
N ASN A 139 -4.76 38.04 -3.30
CA ASN A 139 -4.26 38.98 -4.30
C ASN A 139 -4.52 38.56 -5.76
N GLY A 140 -5.45 37.61 -5.99
CA GLY A 140 -5.74 37.08 -7.33
C GLY A 140 -4.77 36.01 -7.85
N SER A 141 -3.64 35.82 -7.16
CA SER A 141 -2.64 34.78 -7.48
C SER A 141 -2.99 33.42 -6.88
N PHE A 142 -2.23 32.38 -7.21
CA PHE A 142 -2.33 31.08 -6.52
C PHE A 142 -2.11 31.25 -5.01
N PRO A 143 -2.92 30.58 -4.17
CA PRO A 143 -2.73 30.63 -2.73
C PRO A 143 -1.41 29.97 -2.35
N ASN A 144 -0.68 30.57 -1.41
CA ASN A 144 0.55 29.99 -0.91
C ASN A 144 0.25 28.80 0.02
N LEU A 145 1.08 27.76 -0.09
CA LEU A 145 1.05 26.59 0.78
C LEU A 145 2.27 26.63 1.70
N ILE A 146 2.03 26.43 3.00
CA ILE A 146 3.06 26.37 4.03
C ILE A 146 2.99 25.02 4.74
N LEU A 147 4.12 24.58 5.29
CA LEU A 147 4.19 23.34 6.06
C LEU A 147 3.57 23.51 7.45
N THR A 148 2.83 22.49 7.90
CA THR A 148 2.31 22.43 9.26
C THR A 148 3.27 21.61 10.14
N PRO A 149 3.67 22.12 11.32
CA PRO A 149 4.57 21.38 12.20
C PRO A 149 3.89 20.19 12.88
N ASN A 150 2.56 20.25 13.05
CA ASN A 150 1.77 19.31 13.86
C ASN A 150 0.94 18.32 13.02
N SER A 151 1.42 17.98 11.83
CA SER A 151 0.75 17.02 10.94
C SER A 151 0.69 15.62 11.53
N TRP A 152 -0.36 14.88 11.22
CA TRP A 152 -0.50 13.48 11.60
C TRP A 152 0.38 12.55 10.76
N THR A 153 0.91 13.06 9.64
CA THR A 153 1.97 12.40 8.86
C THR A 153 3.26 12.22 9.65
N LYS A 154 3.43 12.91 10.78
CA LYS A 154 4.60 12.73 11.66
C LYS A 154 4.66 11.37 12.35
N VAL A 155 3.55 10.63 12.41
CA VAL A 155 3.44 9.36 13.15
C VAL A 155 2.65 8.29 12.40
N SER A 156 2.13 8.59 11.21
CA SER A 156 1.25 7.69 10.46
C SER A 156 1.28 8.00 8.97
N PHE A 157 0.90 7.01 8.15
CA PHE A 157 0.51 7.28 6.78
C PHE A 157 -0.89 7.85 6.77
N VAL A 158 -1.12 8.89 5.99
CA VAL A 158 -2.43 9.54 5.90
C VAL A 158 -3.00 9.31 4.51
N CYS A 159 -4.17 8.69 4.45
CA CYS A 159 -4.97 8.50 3.24
C CYS A 159 -6.28 9.26 3.40
N VAL A 160 -6.59 10.15 2.45
CA VAL A 160 -7.74 11.07 2.48
C VAL A 160 -8.58 10.91 1.23
#